data_AF-A0A9Q9AL57-F1
#
_entry.id   AF-A0A9Q9AL57-F1
#
_cell.length_a   1.000
_cell.length_b   1.000
_cell.length_c   1.000
_cell.angle_alpha   90.00
_cell.angle_beta   90.00
_cell.angle_gamma   90.00
#
_symmetry.space_group_name_H-M   'P 1'
#
loop_
_entity.id
_entity.type
_entity.pdbx_description
1 polymer ?
#
loop_
_entity_poly.entity_id
_entity_poly.type
_entity_poly.pdbx_seq_one_letter_code
_entity_poly.pdbx_strand_id
1 'polypeptide(L)'
;MKQQQQSVHVRGNSFDTLAPSFVTSTCSELSIFSDYGLHRALNAAIKVPNEENPIATIKDRKNANYIEKMANRHDVLKRELDEAIAAFRKVTASRDENEDVRLENMLNRRFLEANNLLARRSRDYSCFLHDIKELHGLPKMSRQELNLRYTVRKANEKANWEDNDAPDVKHQLREVQDQIVDLELEREDLIERTGAVDALAEQVAYVEHLNTSLSREHSRVLERFASKERLCDKHIDAVDQLIEDIAYYEHLNAQKDRANAEVTQDLDNATRVGQMMRRDLEVQRDHAVDLSKQLQNTQNDVRNYQSHLSFAKSTAMQLKDENRTLRREINRLNDQCDRAHDELEDLHAETQRMKVEKERMQEIREMQRETNAHLRREFEEMRGQSIEKTVHFERKTALHRVERSSLYNYAEKVKGELASLRSWVTRRDSVVSSGTEGEMGRSASA
;
A
#
# COMPACT_ATOMS: atom_id res chain seq x y z
N MET A 1 75.30 22.72 -8.89
CA MET A 1 76.35 23.74 -9.09
C MET A 1 77.64 23.23 -8.46
N LYS A 2 78.68 23.02 -9.29
CA LYS A 2 80.01 22.54 -8.87
C LYS A 2 80.90 23.77 -8.59
N GLN A 3 81.36 23.95 -7.36
CA GLN A 3 82.47 24.85 -7.01
C GLN A 3 83.47 24.01 -6.21
N GLN A 4 84.49 23.49 -6.90
CA GLN A 4 85.85 24.05 -6.94
C GLN A 4 86.53 24.08 -5.56
N GLN A 5 87.08 22.91 -5.19
CA GLN A 5 88.22 22.80 -4.30
C GLN A 5 89.45 23.39 -5.03
N GLN A 6 90.04 24.45 -4.48
CA GLN A 6 91.40 24.87 -4.81
C GLN A 6 92.35 24.37 -3.73
N SER A 7 92.97 23.23 -4.02
CA SER A 7 94.14 22.72 -3.31
C SER A 7 95.37 23.53 -3.73
N VAL A 8 95.92 24.33 -2.83
CA VAL A 8 97.24 24.96 -3.02
C VAL A 8 98.31 23.91 -2.70
N HIS A 9 98.91 23.37 -3.76
CA HIS A 9 100.20 22.68 -3.70
C HIS A 9 101.31 23.72 -3.62
N VAL A 10 101.96 23.85 -2.46
CA VAL A 10 103.30 24.44 -2.38
C VAL A 10 104.31 23.31 -2.38
N ARG A 11 104.98 23.19 -3.53
CA ARG A 11 106.11 22.32 -3.80
C ARG A 11 107.37 23.08 -3.39
N GLY A 12 107.89 22.80 -2.20
CA GLY A 12 109.23 23.24 -1.76
C GLY A 12 110.21 22.08 -1.95
N ASN A 13 111.07 22.19 -2.95
CA ASN A 13 112.22 21.31 -3.16
C ASN A 13 113.36 21.66 -2.19
N SER A 14 114.23 20.66 -1.99
CA SER A 14 115.60 20.72 -1.46
C SER A 14 115.76 21.02 0.04
N PHE A 15 116.10 19.97 0.81
CA PHE A 15 117.50 19.61 1.01
C PHE A 15 117.59 18.14 1.45
N ASP A 16 118.32 17.34 0.68
CA ASP A 16 118.84 16.05 1.10
C ASP A 16 119.80 16.26 2.26
N THR A 17 119.25 16.12 3.47
CA THR A 17 120.03 15.71 4.64
C THR A 17 119.50 14.35 5.02
N LEU A 18 120.16 13.31 4.50
CA LEU A 18 120.15 11.96 5.06
C LEU A 18 120.78 12.02 6.46
N ALA A 19 120.07 12.62 7.41
CA ALA A 19 120.18 12.23 8.80
C ALA A 19 119.31 10.98 8.94
N PRO A 20 119.86 9.80 9.25
CA PRO A 20 119.04 8.73 9.79
C PRO A 20 118.55 9.27 11.13
N SER A 21 117.37 9.87 11.12
CA SER A 21 116.66 10.27 12.32
C SER A 21 116.34 8.99 13.08
N PHE A 22 117.25 8.56 13.95
CA PHE A 22 116.95 7.74 15.13
C PHE A 22 116.11 8.57 16.11
N VAL A 23 115.08 9.23 15.58
CA VAL A 23 114.01 9.85 16.32
C VAL A 23 113.10 8.69 16.63
N THR A 24 113.11 8.30 17.90
CA THR A 24 112.12 7.45 18.54
C THR A 24 110.76 7.63 17.86
N SER A 25 110.24 6.55 17.26
CA SER A 25 108.86 6.47 16.78
C SER A 25 107.95 7.06 17.85
N THR A 26 107.42 8.27 17.59
CA THR A 26 106.64 9.08 18.54
C THR A 26 105.26 8.51 18.85
N CYS A 27 105.02 7.24 18.48
CA CYS A 27 103.77 6.52 18.69
C CYS A 27 103.82 5.56 19.90
N SER A 28 104.96 5.38 20.58
CA SER A 28 105.01 4.63 21.84
C SER A 28 105.12 5.59 23.02
N GLU A 29 104.17 5.53 23.97
CA GLU A 29 104.33 6.15 25.29
C GLU A 29 105.72 5.86 25.85
N LEU A 30 106.46 6.94 26.18
CA LEU A 30 107.67 6.98 27.00
C LEU A 30 108.41 5.63 27.09
N SER A 31 109.10 5.23 26.02
CA SER A 31 110.03 4.10 26.09
C SER A 31 111.13 4.43 27.10
N ILE A 32 111.03 3.87 28.30
CA ILE A 32 112.00 4.04 29.41
C ILE A 32 113.32 3.30 29.09
N PHE A 33 113.50 2.84 27.85
CA PHE A 33 114.61 1.99 27.44
C PHE A 33 115.50 2.75 26.46
N SER A 34 116.78 2.86 26.78
CA SER A 34 117.76 3.28 25.79
C SER A 34 117.81 2.23 24.68
N ASP A 35 117.65 2.63 23.41
CA ASP A 35 117.68 1.77 22.21
C ASP A 35 118.87 0.79 22.21
N TYR A 36 119.99 1.21 22.80
CA TYR A 36 121.20 0.41 23.02
C TYR A 36 120.99 -0.88 23.86
N GLY A 37 120.24 -0.80 24.96
CA GLY A 37 120.05 -1.91 25.89
C GLY A 37 119.19 -3.02 25.31
N LEU A 38 118.19 -2.61 24.53
CA LEU A 38 117.20 -3.48 23.91
C LEU A 38 117.75 -4.15 22.64
N HIS A 39 118.41 -3.38 21.76
CA HIS A 39 119.12 -3.91 20.60
C HIS A 39 120.16 -4.97 20.99
N ARG A 40 120.90 -4.73 22.08
CA ARG A 40 121.84 -5.71 22.64
C ARG A 40 121.14 -6.95 23.19
N ALA A 41 119.97 -6.81 23.82
CA ALA A 41 119.23 -7.95 24.35
C ALA A 41 118.69 -8.84 23.22
N LEU A 42 118.15 -8.25 22.14
CA LEU A 42 117.62 -9.00 20.99
C LEU A 42 118.71 -9.70 20.17
N ASN A 43 119.91 -9.11 20.08
CA ASN A 43 121.03 -9.66 19.31
C ASN A 43 122.01 -10.49 20.13
N ALA A 44 121.98 -10.40 21.45
CA ALA A 44 122.70 -11.36 22.28
C ALA A 44 122.04 -12.72 22.08
N ALA A 45 122.83 -13.73 21.73
CA ALA A 45 122.41 -15.12 21.76
C ALA A 45 122.18 -15.53 23.23
N ILE A 46 121.12 -14.99 23.83
CA ILE A 46 120.68 -15.34 25.17
C ILE A 46 120.08 -16.73 25.00
N LYS A 47 120.88 -17.72 25.39
CA LYS A 47 120.37 -19.06 25.68
C LYS A 47 119.32 -18.85 26.77
N VAL A 48 118.05 -19.05 26.42
CA VAL A 48 116.93 -19.05 27.37
C VAL A 48 117.33 -19.97 28.53
N PRO A 49 117.20 -19.55 29.80
CA PRO A 49 117.62 -20.35 30.94
C PRO A 49 116.84 -21.67 30.95
N ASN A 50 117.54 -22.77 30.71
CA ASN A 50 117.09 -24.13 31.00
C ASN A 50 117.77 -24.59 32.30
N GLU A 51 117.28 -25.68 32.89
CA GLU A 51 117.82 -26.27 34.14
C GLU A 51 119.34 -26.53 34.10
N GLU A 52 119.94 -26.59 32.91
CA GLU A 52 121.38 -26.80 32.67
C GLU A 52 122.23 -25.52 32.55
N ASN A 53 121.66 -24.31 32.56
CA ASN A 53 122.43 -23.05 32.50
C ASN A 53 121.79 -21.91 33.32
N PRO A 54 122.17 -21.72 34.60
CA PRO A 54 121.70 -20.58 35.38
C PRO A 54 122.29 -19.28 34.84
N ILE A 55 121.49 -18.20 34.85
CA ILE A 55 121.86 -16.85 34.39
C ILE A 55 123.18 -16.42 35.03
N ALA A 56 124.28 -16.45 34.27
CA ALA A 56 125.63 -16.38 34.82
C ALA A 56 126.10 -14.94 35.14
N THR A 57 125.50 -13.90 34.55
CA THR A 57 125.90 -12.51 34.80
C THR A 57 124.73 -11.54 35.04
N ILE A 58 124.99 -10.44 35.77
CA ILE A 58 124.05 -9.32 35.96
C ILE A 58 123.55 -8.79 34.60
N LYS A 59 124.40 -8.87 33.56
CA LYS A 59 124.07 -8.43 32.21
C LYS A 59 123.07 -9.37 31.53
N ASP A 60 123.23 -10.68 31.70
CA ASP A 60 122.29 -11.67 31.18
C ASP A 60 120.94 -11.57 31.89
N ARG A 61 120.92 -11.27 33.19
CA ARG A 61 119.68 -10.99 33.94
C ARG A 61 118.96 -9.74 33.42
N LYS A 62 119.70 -8.67 33.13
CA LYS A 62 119.13 -7.44 32.53
C LYS A 62 118.59 -7.71 31.13
N ASN A 63 119.33 -8.45 30.31
CA ASN A 63 118.93 -8.85 28.97
C ASN A 63 117.67 -9.74 28.97
N ALA A 64 117.59 -10.73 29.86
CA ALA A 64 116.40 -11.56 30.05
C ALA A 64 115.19 -10.71 30.49
N ASN A 65 115.39 -9.77 31.42
CA ASN A 65 114.33 -8.85 31.84
C ASN A 65 113.83 -7.95 30.68
N TYR A 66 114.71 -7.53 29.77
CA TYR A 66 114.30 -6.78 28.58
C TYR A 66 113.43 -7.62 27.63
N ILE A 67 113.81 -8.88 27.38
CA ILE A 67 113.03 -9.79 26.54
C ILE A 67 111.68 -10.11 27.19
N GLU A 68 111.67 -10.40 28.49
CA GLU A 68 110.45 -10.68 29.25
C GLU A 68 109.49 -9.47 29.23
N LYS A 69 109.99 -8.25 29.43
CA LYS A 69 109.19 -7.03 29.33
C LYS A 69 108.63 -6.80 27.92
N MET A 70 109.39 -7.15 26.87
CA MET A 70 108.92 -7.07 25.49
C MET A 70 107.86 -8.12 25.19
N ALA A 71 108.03 -9.36 25.66
CA ALA A 71 107.02 -10.40 25.56
C ALA A 71 105.73 -9.98 26.29
N ASN A 72 105.84 -9.45 27.50
CA ASN A 72 104.70 -8.92 28.24
C ASN A 72 104.01 -7.77 27.50
N ARG A 73 104.77 -6.84 26.89
CA ARG A 73 104.19 -5.74 26.10
C ARG A 73 103.51 -6.24 24.83
N HIS A 74 104.12 -7.21 24.13
CA HIS A 74 103.52 -7.89 23.00
C HIS A 74 102.17 -8.51 23.38
N ASP A 75 102.12 -9.25 24.49
CA ASP A 75 100.92 -9.96 24.93
C ASP A 75 99.81 -9.00 25.37
N VAL A 76 100.17 -7.87 26.00
CA VAL A 76 99.22 -6.80 26.33
C VAL A 76 98.65 -6.18 25.06
N LEU A 77 99.50 -5.73 24.12
CA LEU A 77 99.03 -5.10 22.89
C LEU A 77 98.21 -6.05 22.02
N LYS A 78 98.60 -7.33 21.97
CA LYS A 78 97.85 -8.36 21.25
C LYS A 78 96.48 -8.60 21.88
N ARG A 79 96.40 -8.68 23.21
CA ARG A 79 95.12 -8.82 23.92
C ARG A 79 94.20 -7.62 23.66
N GLU A 80 94.73 -6.40 23.76
CA GLU A 80 93.97 -5.18 23.47
C GLU A 80 93.46 -5.13 22.02
N LEU A 81 94.27 -5.62 21.06
CA LEU A 81 93.86 -5.74 19.67
C LEU A 81 92.75 -6.79 19.49
N ASP A 82 92.90 -7.97 20.09
CA ASP A 82 91.90 -9.05 20.04
C ASP A 82 90.56 -8.61 20.68
N GLU A 83 90.62 -7.88 21.81
CA GLU A 83 89.45 -7.27 22.45
C GLU A 83 88.77 -6.23 21.54
N ALA A 84 89.55 -5.38 20.87
CA ALA A 84 89.02 -4.40 19.92
C ALA A 84 88.38 -5.08 18.69
N ILE A 85 88.98 -6.15 18.17
CA ILE A 85 88.41 -6.96 17.08
C ILE A 85 87.08 -7.59 17.53
N ALA A 86 87.02 -8.17 18.73
CA ALA A 86 85.81 -8.77 19.26
C ALA A 86 84.68 -7.73 19.46
N ALA A 87 85.01 -6.56 20.01
CA ALA A 87 84.08 -5.45 20.17
C ALA A 87 83.54 -4.95 18.83
N PHE A 88 84.42 -4.77 17.83
CA PHE A 88 84.03 -4.36 16.49
C PHE A 88 83.10 -5.39 15.81
N ARG A 89 83.42 -6.69 15.89
CA ARG A 89 82.56 -7.76 15.34
C ARG A 89 81.19 -7.79 16.00
N LYS A 90 81.13 -7.63 17.34
CA LYS A 90 79.87 -7.60 18.09
C LYS A 90 78.98 -6.43 17.64
N VAL A 91 79.55 -5.22 17.54
CA VAL A 91 78.79 -4.04 17.12
C VAL A 91 78.36 -4.14 15.65
N THR A 92 79.20 -4.73 14.80
CA THR A 92 78.85 -4.98 13.38
C THR A 92 77.66 -5.93 13.28
N ALA A 93 77.68 -7.05 14.00
CA ALA A 93 76.54 -7.98 14.04
C ALA A 93 75.27 -7.30 14.57
N SER A 94 75.36 -6.54 15.66
CA SER A 94 74.20 -5.80 16.21
C SER A 94 73.64 -4.73 15.25
N ARG A 95 74.47 -4.16 14.37
CA ARG A 95 74.01 -3.21 13.35
C ARG A 95 73.34 -3.93 12.19
N ASP A 96 73.94 -5.02 11.71
CA ASP A 96 73.48 -5.75 10.53
C ASP A 96 72.20 -6.56 10.83
N GLU A 97 71.99 -6.98 12.08
CA GLU A 97 70.77 -7.66 12.55
C GLU A 97 69.64 -6.69 12.93
N ASN A 98 69.86 -5.37 12.90
CA ASN A 98 68.88 -4.39 13.36
C ASN A 98 67.88 -4.00 12.26
N GLU A 99 66.61 -4.34 12.47
CA GLU A 99 65.49 -3.93 11.60
C GLU A 99 64.83 -2.60 12.03
N ASP A 100 65.14 -2.06 13.21
CA ASP A 100 64.53 -0.84 13.74
C ASP A 100 65.26 0.44 13.28
N VAL A 101 64.59 1.23 12.44
CA VAL A 101 65.07 2.51 11.91
C VAL A 101 65.38 3.53 13.02
N ARG A 102 64.72 3.45 14.18
CA ARG A 102 64.97 4.39 15.30
C ARG A 102 66.32 4.16 15.97
N LEU A 103 66.82 2.93 15.95
CA LEU A 103 68.10 2.55 16.57
C LEU A 103 69.29 2.67 15.61
N GLU A 104 69.04 2.81 14.32
CA GLU A 104 70.05 2.85 13.26
C GLU A 104 71.12 3.92 13.50
N ASN A 105 70.72 5.15 13.86
CA ASN A 105 71.66 6.24 14.14
C ASN A 105 72.57 5.96 15.34
N MET A 106 72.05 5.33 16.39
CA MET A 106 72.82 5.00 17.60
C MET A 106 73.79 3.84 17.34
N LEU A 107 73.35 2.82 16.60
CA LEU A 107 74.19 1.69 16.20
C LEU A 107 75.29 2.11 15.23
N ASN A 108 75.00 3.00 14.28
CA ASN A 108 76.00 3.59 13.38
C ASN A 108 77.08 4.38 14.14
N ARG A 109 76.69 5.14 15.17
CA ARG A 109 77.66 5.82 16.04
C ARG A 109 78.56 4.82 16.78
N ARG A 110 77.99 3.78 17.39
CA ARG A 110 78.76 2.74 18.08
C ARG A 110 79.70 1.99 17.14
N PHE A 111 79.26 1.74 15.90
CA PHE A 111 80.07 1.11 14.87
C PHE A 111 81.31 1.97 14.56
N LEU A 112 81.14 3.28 14.38
CA LEU A 112 82.26 4.20 14.14
C LEU A 112 83.22 4.26 15.34
N GLU A 113 82.71 4.31 16.57
CA GLU A 113 83.53 4.29 17.79
C GLU A 113 84.36 3.01 17.90
N ALA A 114 83.76 1.84 17.65
CA ALA A 114 84.46 0.55 17.67
C ALA A 114 85.48 0.43 16.52
N ASN A 115 85.16 0.94 15.33
CA ASN A 115 86.09 0.96 14.19
C ASN A 115 87.32 1.83 14.47
N ASN A 116 87.12 3.02 15.05
CA ASN A 116 88.21 3.92 15.42
C ASN A 116 89.11 3.31 16.51
N LEU A 117 88.52 2.61 17.48
CA LEU A 117 89.28 1.90 18.51
C LEU A 117 90.11 0.77 17.90
N LEU A 118 89.53 -0.04 17.01
CA LEU A 118 90.23 -1.09 16.30
C LEU A 118 91.40 -0.52 15.47
N ALA A 119 91.17 0.57 14.73
CA ALA A 119 92.21 1.22 13.94
C ALA A 119 93.38 1.71 14.80
N ARG A 120 93.09 2.29 15.98
CA ARG A 120 94.13 2.73 16.94
C ARG A 120 94.94 1.54 17.46
N ARG A 121 94.28 0.50 17.99
CA ARG A 121 94.98 -0.69 18.53
C ARG A 121 95.76 -1.44 17.45
N SER A 122 95.23 -1.51 16.23
CA SER A 122 95.93 -2.09 15.08
C SER A 122 97.19 -1.31 14.73
N ARG A 123 97.13 0.03 14.77
CA ARG A 123 98.28 0.89 14.55
C ARG A 123 99.32 0.70 15.64
N ASP A 124 98.93 0.72 16.91
CA ASP A 124 99.84 0.56 18.04
C ASP A 124 100.58 -0.78 17.98
N TYR A 125 99.87 -1.87 17.68
CA TYR A 125 100.47 -3.18 17.51
C TYR A 125 101.39 -3.25 16.28
N SER A 126 101.01 -2.61 15.17
CA SER A 126 101.84 -2.56 13.96
C SER A 126 103.11 -1.75 14.16
N CYS A 127 103.04 -0.61 14.85
CA CYS A 127 104.20 0.18 15.24
C CYS A 127 105.13 -0.65 16.13
N PHE A 128 104.59 -1.33 17.14
CA PHE A 128 105.38 -2.20 18.02
C PHE A 128 106.10 -3.32 17.24
N LEU A 129 105.42 -4.00 16.31
CA LEU A 129 106.06 -5.02 15.46
C LEU A 129 107.10 -4.43 14.51
N HIS A 130 106.86 -3.22 14.01
CA HIS A 130 107.82 -2.50 13.17
C HIS A 130 109.08 -2.15 13.95
N ASP A 131 108.95 -1.60 15.16
CA ASP A 131 110.07 -1.27 16.03
C ASP A 131 110.90 -2.51 16.36
N ILE A 132 110.25 -3.66 16.67
CA ILE A 132 110.95 -4.94 16.88
C ILE A 132 111.70 -5.37 15.61
N LYS A 133 111.07 -5.23 14.44
CA LYS A 133 111.68 -5.61 13.15
C LYS A 133 112.86 -4.72 12.82
N GLU A 134 112.76 -3.42 13.07
CA GLU A 134 113.86 -2.46 12.90
C GLU A 134 115.02 -2.82 13.84
N LEU A 135 114.73 -3.12 15.10
CA LEU A 135 115.72 -3.56 16.08
C LEU A 135 116.40 -4.89 15.67
N HIS A 136 115.69 -5.81 15.03
CA HIS A 136 116.28 -7.02 14.45
C HIS A 136 117.11 -6.75 13.17
N GLY A 137 116.75 -5.72 12.40
CA GLY A 137 117.41 -5.34 11.16
C GLY A 137 118.68 -4.51 11.35
N LEU A 138 118.91 -3.99 12.56
CA LEU A 138 120.10 -3.21 12.86
C LEU A 138 121.39 -4.06 12.72
N PRO A 139 122.44 -3.51 12.06
CA PRO A 139 123.71 -4.22 11.92
C PRO A 139 124.31 -4.58 13.29
N LYS A 140 124.94 -5.76 13.38
CA LYS A 140 125.72 -6.17 14.55
C LYS A 140 126.94 -5.25 14.73
N MET A 141 126.75 -4.07 15.33
CA MET A 141 127.84 -3.11 15.55
C MET A 141 128.84 -3.64 16.57
N SER A 142 130.12 -3.42 16.32
CA SER A 142 131.18 -3.78 17.24
C SER A 142 131.14 -2.90 18.50
N ARG A 143 131.66 -3.42 19.63
CA ARG A 143 131.73 -2.68 20.90
C ARG A 143 132.52 -1.36 20.80
N GLN A 144 133.44 -1.26 19.85
CA GLN A 144 134.26 -0.07 19.62
C GLN A 144 133.49 1.04 18.88
N GLU A 145 132.72 0.69 17.85
CA GLU A 145 131.89 1.65 17.10
C GLU A 145 130.79 2.26 17.98
N LEU A 146 130.24 1.45 18.90
CA LEU A 146 129.23 1.88 19.85
C LEU A 146 129.76 2.88 20.90
N ASN A 147 131.00 2.71 21.38
CA ASN A 147 131.63 3.68 22.27
C ASN A 147 131.93 5.00 21.54
N LEU A 148 132.43 4.93 20.31
CA LEU A 148 132.72 6.10 19.48
C LEU A 148 131.51 7.01 19.27
N ARG A 149 130.32 6.45 19.05
CA ARG A 149 129.12 7.26 18.77
C ARG A 149 128.50 7.93 19.99
N TYR A 150 128.59 7.33 21.18
CA TYR A 150 127.85 7.81 22.36
C TYR A 150 128.71 8.45 23.45
N THR A 151 129.99 8.08 23.60
CA THR A 151 130.86 8.64 24.65
C THR A 151 131.74 9.79 24.15
N VAL A 152 132.11 9.83 22.87
CA VAL A 152 132.95 10.90 22.29
C VAL A 152 132.15 12.20 22.08
N ARG A 153 130.86 12.10 21.73
CA ARG A 153 129.97 13.26 21.59
C ARG A 153 129.81 14.03 22.91
N LYS A 154 129.70 13.31 24.03
CA LYS A 154 129.64 13.89 25.39
C LYS A 154 130.95 14.53 25.85
N ALA A 155 132.10 14.12 25.29
CA ALA A 155 133.39 14.73 25.58
C ALA A 155 133.61 16.02 24.76
N ASN A 156 133.19 16.03 23.49
CA ASN A 156 133.24 17.23 22.64
C ASN A 156 132.30 18.34 23.12
N GLU A 157 131.14 17.98 23.67
CA GLU A 157 130.24 18.96 24.30
C GLU A 157 130.82 19.59 25.56
N LYS A 158 131.85 19.01 26.19
CA LYS A 158 132.50 19.56 27.40
C LYS A 158 133.67 20.49 27.07
N ALA A 159 134.34 20.29 25.93
CA ALA A 159 135.43 21.15 25.46
C ALA A 159 134.95 22.52 24.94
N ASN A 160 133.71 22.61 24.43
CA ASN A 160 133.13 23.86 23.94
C ASN A 160 132.71 24.86 25.04
N TRP A 161 132.80 24.50 26.33
CA TRP A 161 132.46 25.42 27.44
C TRP A 161 133.64 26.28 27.90
N GLU A 162 134.89 25.90 27.59
CA GLU A 162 136.10 26.58 28.10
C GLU A 162 136.58 27.75 27.22
N ASP A 163 136.06 27.91 25.99
CA ASP A 163 136.38 29.01 25.05
C ASP A 163 135.45 30.25 25.19
N ASN A 164 134.45 30.22 26.08
CA ASN A 164 133.43 31.28 26.21
C ASN A 164 133.76 32.40 27.23
N ASP A 165 134.98 32.48 27.75
CA ASP A 165 135.40 33.48 28.76
C ASP A 165 135.98 34.79 28.17
N ALA A 166 135.56 35.17 26.95
CA ALA A 166 135.90 36.45 26.33
C ALA A 166 134.88 37.56 26.72
N PRO A 167 135.32 38.77 27.14
CA PRO A 167 134.43 39.83 27.63
C PRO A 167 133.49 40.46 26.57
N ASP A 168 133.69 40.18 25.28
CA ASP A 168 132.83 40.63 24.17
C ASP A 168 131.54 39.80 24.05
N VAL A 169 131.64 38.50 24.34
CA VAL A 169 130.50 37.58 24.38
C VAL A 169 129.56 37.92 25.53
N LYS A 170 130.06 38.46 26.66
CA LYS A 170 129.24 38.88 27.81
C LYS A 170 128.32 40.07 27.55
N HIS A 171 128.65 40.92 26.56
CA HIS A 171 127.77 42.01 26.14
C HIS A 171 126.73 41.52 25.13
N GLN A 172 127.14 40.70 24.16
CA GLN A 172 126.21 40.02 23.25
C GLN A 172 125.27 39.06 23.98
N LEU A 173 125.73 38.35 25.04
CA LEU A 173 124.89 37.49 25.85
C LEU A 173 123.86 38.30 26.65
N ARG A 174 124.21 39.52 27.08
CA ARG A 174 123.27 40.40 27.76
C ARG A 174 122.23 40.96 26.79
N GLU A 175 122.65 41.37 25.59
CA GLU A 175 121.73 41.81 24.54
C GLU A 175 120.82 40.66 24.06
N VAL A 176 121.35 39.45 23.91
CA VAL A 176 120.58 38.24 23.61
C VAL A 176 119.70 37.84 24.79
N GLN A 177 120.13 38.01 26.04
CA GLN A 177 119.29 37.78 27.22
C GLN A 177 118.13 38.77 27.29
N ASP A 178 118.37 40.06 27.02
CA ASP A 178 117.34 41.08 26.97
C ASP A 178 116.35 40.78 25.83
N GLN A 179 116.85 40.38 24.65
CA GLN A 179 116.00 39.91 23.55
C GLN A 179 115.22 38.64 23.89
N ILE A 180 115.80 37.71 24.66
CA ILE A 180 115.11 36.51 25.13
C ILE A 180 113.99 36.91 26.10
N VAL A 181 114.24 37.84 27.02
CA VAL A 181 113.22 38.33 27.96
C VAL A 181 112.09 39.04 27.22
N ASP A 182 112.42 39.88 26.24
CA ASP A 182 111.41 40.55 25.39
C ASP A 182 110.60 39.52 24.57
N LEU A 183 111.25 38.51 23.99
CA LEU A 183 110.58 37.43 23.26
C LEU A 183 109.78 36.49 24.18
N GLU A 184 110.21 36.29 25.43
CA GLU A 184 109.48 35.53 26.44
C GLU A 184 108.21 36.28 26.87
N LEU A 185 108.30 37.60 27.07
CA LEU A 185 107.15 38.47 27.31
C LEU A 185 106.20 38.47 26.10
N GLU A 186 106.70 38.63 24.88
CA GLU A 186 105.88 38.53 23.66
C GLU A 186 105.23 37.14 23.53
N ARG A 187 105.95 36.07 23.89
CA ARG A 187 105.41 34.71 23.90
C ARG A 187 104.30 34.57 24.94
N GLU A 188 104.46 35.11 26.15
CA GLU A 188 103.42 35.08 27.18
C GLU A 188 102.18 35.88 26.75
N ASP A 189 102.37 37.09 26.20
CA ASP A 189 101.31 37.91 25.61
C ASP A 189 100.58 37.18 24.46
N LEU A 190 101.33 36.48 23.60
CA LEU A 190 100.77 35.68 22.52
C LEU A 190 100.00 34.47 23.06
N ILE A 191 100.49 33.81 24.12
CA ILE A 191 99.80 32.70 24.79
C ILE A 191 98.47 33.19 25.38
N GLU A 192 98.47 34.32 26.09
CA GLU A 192 97.25 34.90 26.65
C GLU A 192 96.25 35.29 25.55
N ARG A 193 96.73 35.91 24.46
CA ARG A 193 95.89 36.23 23.29
C ARG A 193 95.36 34.97 22.61
N THR A 194 96.14 33.90 22.48
CA THR A 194 95.64 32.63 21.94
C THR A 194 94.59 32.00 22.85
N GLY A 195 94.74 32.07 24.18
CA GLY A 195 93.72 31.60 25.12
C GLY A 195 92.42 32.40 25.01
N ALA A 196 92.50 33.72 24.81
CA ALA A 196 91.32 34.56 24.53
C ALA A 196 90.66 34.22 23.18
N VAL A 197 91.45 33.92 22.15
CA VAL A 197 90.94 33.46 20.84
C VAL A 197 90.27 32.09 20.95
N ASP A 198 90.83 31.16 21.72
CA ASP A 198 90.25 29.84 21.96
C ASP A 198 88.91 29.97 22.72
N ALA A 199 88.86 30.82 23.76
CA ALA A 199 87.61 31.09 24.48
C ALA A 199 86.53 31.73 23.58
N LEU A 200 86.93 32.64 22.69
CA LEU A 200 86.03 33.21 21.68
C LEU A 200 85.59 32.15 20.65
N ALA A 201 86.46 31.25 20.24
CA ALA A 201 86.14 30.16 19.32
C ALA A 201 85.13 29.18 19.95
N GLU A 202 85.28 28.84 21.23
CA GLU A 202 84.30 28.04 21.98
C GLU A 202 82.95 28.74 22.08
N GLN A 203 82.93 30.06 22.35
CA GLN A 203 81.69 30.85 22.36
C GLN A 203 81.02 30.89 20.97
N VAL A 204 81.79 31.07 19.90
CA VAL A 204 81.27 31.03 18.52
C VAL A 204 80.68 29.65 18.23
N ALA A 205 81.38 28.56 18.55
CA ALA A 205 80.87 27.20 18.36
C ALA A 205 79.58 26.93 19.16
N TYR A 206 79.48 27.45 20.39
CA TYR A 206 78.27 27.37 21.20
C TYR A 206 77.09 28.13 20.56
N VAL A 207 77.33 29.35 20.07
CA VAL A 207 76.32 30.16 19.39
C VAL A 207 75.88 29.52 18.07
N GLU A 208 76.80 28.96 17.30
CA GLU A 208 76.48 28.20 16.08
C GLU A 208 75.65 26.96 16.39
N HIS A 209 76.00 26.21 17.43
CA HIS A 209 75.18 25.08 17.89
C HIS A 209 73.78 25.54 18.28
N LEU A 210 73.66 26.63 19.03
CA LEU A 210 72.35 27.19 19.41
C LEU A 210 71.56 27.63 18.17
N ASN A 211 72.20 28.29 17.21
CA ASN A 211 71.56 28.76 15.98
C ASN A 211 71.09 27.58 15.11
N THR A 212 71.89 26.52 14.98
CA THR A 212 71.46 25.30 14.28
C THR A 212 70.32 24.60 15.01
N SER A 213 70.33 24.57 16.35
CA SER A 213 69.22 24.03 17.15
C SER A 213 67.94 24.85 16.95
N LEU A 214 68.04 26.19 17.01
CA LEU A 214 66.91 27.10 16.81
C LEU A 214 66.35 26.98 15.38
N SER A 215 67.23 26.87 14.37
CA SER A 215 66.83 26.69 12.97
C SER A 215 66.09 25.36 12.74
N ARG A 216 66.51 24.29 13.43
CA ARG A 216 65.80 23.00 13.40
C ARG A 216 64.43 23.11 14.07
N GLU A 217 64.34 23.76 15.23
CA GLU A 217 63.05 23.98 15.90
C GLU A 217 62.11 24.86 15.07
N HIS A 218 62.61 25.93 14.46
CA HIS A 218 61.84 26.77 13.55
C HIS A 218 61.29 25.97 12.37
N SER A 219 62.12 25.11 11.76
CA SER A 219 61.68 24.22 10.67
C SER A 219 60.59 23.24 11.12
N ARG A 220 60.75 22.63 12.30
CA ARG A 220 59.72 21.75 12.89
C ARG A 220 58.41 22.48 13.14
N VAL A 221 58.47 23.72 13.62
CA VAL A 221 57.29 24.55 13.85
C VAL A 221 56.60 24.89 12.54
N LEU A 222 57.35 25.27 11.50
CA LEU A 222 56.78 25.51 10.16
C LEU A 222 56.12 24.26 9.57
N GLU A 223 56.76 23.09 9.69
CA GLU A 223 56.15 21.81 9.27
C GLU A 223 54.84 21.52 10.00
N ARG A 224 54.80 21.77 11.32
CA ARG A 224 53.57 21.63 12.11
C ARG A 224 52.49 22.63 11.68
N PHE A 225 52.85 23.87 11.38
CA PHE A 225 51.91 24.88 10.88
C PHE A 225 51.35 24.47 9.51
N ALA A 226 52.21 24.10 8.56
CA ALA A 226 51.77 23.64 7.24
C ALA A 226 50.89 22.38 7.33
N SER A 227 51.22 21.46 8.24
CA SER A 227 50.37 20.28 8.48
C SER A 227 49.00 20.64 9.06
N LYS A 228 48.93 21.64 9.95
CA LYS A 228 47.66 22.12 10.51
C LYS A 228 46.83 22.88 9.47
N GLU A 229 47.47 23.70 8.64
CA GLU A 229 46.83 24.43 7.55
C GLU A 229 46.15 23.46 6.57
N ARG A 230 46.87 22.42 6.10
CA ARG A 230 46.28 21.36 5.26
C ARG A 230 45.12 20.63 5.94
N LEU A 231 45.13 20.52 7.26
CA LEU A 231 44.02 19.90 8.00
C LEU A 231 42.82 20.85 8.07
N CYS A 232 43.05 22.15 8.27
CA CYS A 232 42.02 23.17 8.19
C CYS A 232 41.36 23.19 6.80
N ASP A 233 42.14 23.14 5.72
CA ASP A 233 41.61 23.09 4.35
C ASP A 233 40.68 21.88 4.16
N LYS A 234 41.11 20.69 4.60
CA LYS A 234 40.28 19.49 4.57
C LYS A 234 38.99 19.61 5.40
N HIS A 235 39.04 20.33 6.53
CA HIS A 235 37.86 20.57 7.33
C HIS A 235 36.91 21.56 6.66
N ILE A 236 37.43 22.57 5.95
CA ILE A 236 36.63 23.50 5.14
C ILE A 236 35.93 22.73 4.02
N ASP A 237 36.67 21.91 3.25
CA ASP A 237 36.10 21.07 2.20
C ASP A 237 34.98 20.15 2.73
N ALA A 238 35.18 19.56 3.91
CA ALA A 238 34.18 18.71 4.56
C ALA A 238 32.94 19.50 5.01
N VAL A 239 33.10 20.74 5.48
CA VAL A 239 31.99 21.62 5.84
C VAL A 239 31.20 22.02 4.60
N ASP A 240 31.88 22.39 3.51
CA ASP A 240 31.23 22.74 2.25
C ASP A 240 30.41 21.56 1.70
N GLN A 241 30.96 20.34 1.76
CA GLN A 241 30.25 19.13 1.38
C GLN A 241 29.01 18.88 2.26
N LEU A 242 29.10 19.10 3.57
CA LEU A 242 27.95 18.98 4.47
C LEU A 242 26.87 20.02 4.19
N ILE A 243 27.26 21.25 3.79
CA ILE A 243 26.31 22.29 3.40
C ILE A 243 25.56 21.88 2.12
N GLU A 244 26.27 21.34 1.12
CA GLU A 244 25.65 20.81 -0.10
C GLU A 244 24.69 19.65 0.20
N ASP A 245 25.09 18.71 1.07
CA ASP A 245 24.25 17.59 1.49
C ASP A 245 22.97 18.09 2.20
N ILE A 246 23.09 19.06 3.12
CA ILE A 246 21.93 19.67 3.80
C ILE A 246 20.99 20.30 2.78
N ALA A 247 21.51 21.10 1.85
CA ALA A 247 20.69 21.74 0.81
C ALA A 247 19.98 20.71 -0.09
N TYR A 248 20.64 19.60 -0.40
CA TYR A 248 20.03 18.48 -1.13
C TYR A 248 18.88 17.83 -0.35
N TYR A 249 19.07 17.55 0.94
CA TYR A 249 18.02 16.99 1.79
C TYR A 249 16.83 17.95 1.98
N GLU A 250 17.08 19.26 2.10
CA GLU A 250 16.03 20.28 2.16
C GLU A 250 15.21 20.30 0.86
N HIS A 251 15.86 20.24 -0.30
CA HIS A 251 15.17 20.15 -1.59
C HIS A 251 14.31 18.87 -1.68
N LEU A 252 14.85 17.72 -1.25
CA LEU A 252 14.12 16.46 -1.24
C LEU A 252 12.90 16.50 -0.32
N ASN A 253 13.05 17.08 0.88
CA ASN A 253 11.94 17.28 1.81
C ASN A 253 10.87 18.21 1.21
N ALA A 254 11.26 19.32 0.59
CA ALA A 254 10.33 20.21 -0.08
C ALA A 254 9.56 19.51 -1.21
N GLN A 255 10.20 18.62 -1.97
CA GLN A 255 9.54 17.82 -3.00
C GLN A 255 8.55 16.83 -2.39
N LYS A 256 8.93 16.16 -1.30
CA LYS A 256 8.06 15.24 -0.57
C LYS A 256 6.83 15.97 0.00
N ASP A 257 7.00 17.16 0.54
CA ASP A 257 5.90 17.95 1.08
C ASP A 257 4.93 18.42 0.00
N ARG A 258 5.43 18.79 -1.19
CA ARG A 258 4.57 19.09 -2.36
C ARG A 258 3.78 17.86 -2.80
N ALA A 259 4.42 16.70 -2.90
CA ALA A 259 3.74 15.46 -3.26
C ALA A 259 2.68 15.05 -2.21
N ASN A 260 2.98 15.21 -0.93
CA ASN A 260 2.01 14.97 0.15
C ASN A 260 0.82 15.94 0.08
N ALA A 261 1.06 17.21 -0.25
CA ALA A 261 0.01 18.20 -0.43
C ALA A 261 -0.90 17.85 -1.62
N GLU A 262 -0.33 17.40 -2.74
CA GLU A 262 -1.07 16.94 -3.92
C GLU A 262 -1.94 15.71 -3.59
N VAL A 263 -1.37 14.69 -2.92
CA VAL A 263 -2.12 13.50 -2.50
C VAL A 263 -3.26 13.85 -1.53
N THR A 264 -3.03 14.81 -0.62
CA THR A 264 -4.06 15.27 0.32
C THR A 264 -5.20 15.97 -0.43
N GLN A 265 -4.87 16.81 -1.39
CA GLN A 265 -5.85 17.49 -2.24
C GLN A 265 -6.67 16.49 -3.08
N ASP A 266 -6.02 15.47 -3.65
CA ASP A 266 -6.68 14.41 -4.42
C ASP A 266 -7.62 13.58 -3.55
N LEU A 267 -7.21 13.27 -2.31
CA LEU A 267 -8.04 12.57 -1.34
C LEU A 267 -9.29 13.38 -0.97
N ASP A 268 -9.16 14.69 -0.76
CA ASP A 268 -10.28 15.59 -0.48
C ASP A 268 -11.24 15.68 -1.68
N ASN A 269 -10.69 15.80 -2.89
CA ASN A 269 -11.47 15.79 -4.12
C ASN A 269 -12.24 14.48 -4.31
N ALA A 270 -11.58 13.33 -4.14
CA ALA A 270 -12.20 12.02 -4.22
C ALA A 270 -13.30 11.84 -3.15
N THR A 271 -13.05 12.33 -1.93
CA THR A 271 -14.04 12.31 -0.85
C THR A 271 -15.26 13.15 -1.18
N ARG A 272 -15.07 14.35 -1.75
CA ARG A 272 -16.16 15.22 -2.20
C ARG A 272 -16.99 14.58 -3.30
N VAL A 273 -16.35 13.99 -4.31
CA VAL A 273 -17.03 13.26 -5.39
C VAL A 273 -17.80 12.07 -4.81
N GLY A 274 -17.20 11.29 -3.92
CA GLY A 274 -17.87 10.17 -3.25
C GLY A 274 -19.05 10.58 -2.38
N GLN A 275 -19.03 11.78 -1.79
CA GLN A 275 -20.21 12.34 -1.10
C GLN A 275 -21.30 12.77 -2.08
N MET A 276 -20.95 13.38 -3.22
CA MET A 276 -21.93 13.73 -4.25
C MET A 276 -22.62 12.49 -4.82
N MET A 277 -21.86 11.47 -5.21
CA MET A 277 -22.41 10.21 -5.71
C MET A 277 -23.33 9.53 -4.69
N ARG A 278 -23.01 9.60 -3.39
CA ARG A 278 -23.89 9.09 -2.33
C ARG A 278 -25.23 9.83 -2.29
N ARG A 279 -25.23 11.16 -2.38
CA ARG A 279 -26.47 11.96 -2.45
C ARG A 279 -27.27 11.62 -3.71
N ASP A 280 -26.60 11.50 -4.87
CA ASP A 280 -27.27 11.14 -6.12
C ASP A 280 -27.92 9.76 -6.04
N LEU A 281 -27.22 8.77 -5.46
CA LEU A 281 -27.77 7.44 -5.22
C LEU A 281 -28.97 7.46 -4.27
N GLU A 282 -28.95 8.32 -3.25
CA GLU A 282 -30.06 8.48 -2.30
C GLU A 282 -31.29 9.09 -3.00
N VAL A 283 -31.09 10.13 -3.83
CA VAL A 283 -32.17 10.70 -4.67
C VAL A 283 -32.74 9.67 -5.63
N GLN A 284 -31.89 8.87 -6.29
CA GLN A 284 -32.36 7.80 -7.19
C GLN A 284 -33.11 6.71 -6.44
N ARG A 285 -32.68 6.37 -5.22
CA ARG A 285 -33.38 5.43 -4.34
C ARG A 285 -34.77 5.95 -3.96
N ASP A 286 -34.89 7.21 -3.56
CA ASP A 286 -36.16 7.83 -3.21
C ASP A 286 -37.12 7.85 -4.41
N HIS A 287 -36.60 8.21 -5.60
CA HIS A 287 -37.37 8.16 -6.84
C HIS A 287 -37.86 6.73 -7.16
N ALA A 288 -37.03 5.71 -6.96
CA ALA A 288 -37.43 4.31 -7.14
C ALA A 288 -38.51 3.88 -6.13
N VAL A 289 -38.43 4.34 -4.89
CA VAL A 289 -39.45 4.10 -3.86
C VAL A 289 -40.78 4.75 -4.24
N ASP A 290 -40.75 5.99 -4.72
CA ASP A 290 -41.97 6.69 -5.15
C ASP A 290 -42.60 6.08 -6.39
N LEU A 291 -41.80 5.67 -7.38
CA LEU A 291 -42.28 4.87 -8.51
C LEU A 291 -42.91 3.55 -8.06
N SER A 292 -42.32 2.89 -7.06
CA SER A 292 -42.88 1.64 -6.52
C SER A 292 -44.23 1.87 -5.84
N LYS A 293 -44.40 2.96 -5.09
CA LYS A 293 -45.70 3.36 -4.52
C LYS A 293 -46.72 3.67 -5.61
N GLN A 294 -46.33 4.40 -6.65
CA GLN A 294 -47.20 4.69 -7.80
C GLN A 294 -47.65 3.39 -8.48
N LEU A 295 -46.73 2.45 -8.70
CA LEU A 295 -47.04 1.14 -9.26
C LEU A 295 -48.04 0.39 -8.37
N GLN A 296 -47.84 0.37 -7.05
CA GLN A 296 -48.76 -0.27 -6.12
C GLN A 296 -50.16 0.36 -6.17
N ASN A 297 -50.26 1.69 -6.25
CA ASN A 297 -51.53 2.38 -6.40
C ASN A 297 -52.23 2.00 -7.71
N THR A 298 -51.52 2.02 -8.84
CA THR A 298 -52.10 1.60 -10.13
C THR A 298 -52.55 0.14 -10.13
N GLN A 299 -51.82 -0.76 -9.45
CA GLN A 299 -52.25 -2.15 -9.27
C GLN A 299 -53.55 -2.27 -8.46
N ASN A 300 -53.71 -1.44 -7.43
CA ASN A 300 -54.95 -1.39 -6.64
C ASN A 300 -56.11 -0.84 -7.48
N ASP A 301 -55.88 0.21 -8.28
CA ASP A 301 -56.89 0.75 -9.20
C ASP A 301 -57.34 -0.31 -10.22
N VAL A 302 -56.40 -1.07 -10.79
CA VAL A 302 -56.72 -2.18 -11.70
C VAL A 302 -57.59 -3.23 -11.01
N ARG A 303 -57.29 -3.61 -9.76
CA ARG A 303 -58.13 -4.54 -8.98
C ARG A 303 -59.52 -3.99 -8.72
N ASN A 304 -59.63 -2.70 -8.42
CA ASN A 304 -60.92 -2.02 -8.23
C ASN A 304 -61.74 -2.04 -9.53
N TYR A 305 -61.13 -1.68 -10.67
CA TYR A 305 -61.81 -1.72 -11.97
C TYR A 305 -62.23 -3.14 -12.37
N GLN A 306 -61.40 -4.16 -12.10
CA GLN A 306 -61.77 -5.56 -12.32
C GLN A 306 -62.99 -5.96 -11.46
N SER A 307 -63.03 -5.51 -10.21
CA SER A 307 -64.15 -5.78 -9.31
C SER A 307 -65.43 -5.08 -9.78
N HIS A 308 -65.35 -3.81 -10.17
CA HIS A 308 -66.46 -3.07 -10.77
C HIS A 308 -66.95 -3.71 -12.07
N LEU A 309 -66.04 -4.18 -12.93
CA LEU A 309 -66.38 -4.87 -14.16
C LEU A 309 -67.11 -6.20 -13.88
N SER A 310 -66.65 -6.97 -12.88
CA SER A 310 -67.31 -8.20 -12.45
C SER A 310 -68.73 -7.93 -11.94
N PHE A 311 -68.89 -6.91 -11.08
CA PHE A 311 -70.19 -6.47 -10.60
C PHE A 311 -71.12 -6.06 -11.75
N ALA A 312 -70.66 -5.19 -12.65
CA ALA A 312 -71.43 -4.75 -13.80
C ALA A 312 -71.84 -5.92 -14.72
N LYS A 313 -70.96 -6.91 -14.94
CA LYS A 313 -71.29 -8.14 -15.67
C LYS A 313 -72.38 -8.94 -14.97
N SER A 314 -72.31 -9.09 -13.65
CA SER A 314 -73.34 -9.78 -12.86
C SER A 314 -74.69 -9.06 -12.97
N THR A 315 -74.71 -7.74 -12.81
CA THR A 315 -75.93 -6.94 -12.97
C THR A 315 -76.50 -7.05 -14.38
N ALA A 316 -75.66 -7.02 -15.41
CA ALA A 316 -76.10 -7.20 -16.79
C ALA A 316 -76.70 -8.60 -17.06
N MET A 317 -76.13 -9.65 -16.47
CA MET A 317 -76.71 -11.00 -16.55
C MET A 317 -78.08 -11.07 -15.85
N GLN A 318 -78.18 -10.50 -14.64
CA GLN A 318 -79.45 -10.45 -13.92
C GLN A 318 -80.53 -9.72 -14.72
N LEU A 319 -80.23 -8.52 -15.24
CA LEU A 319 -81.15 -7.77 -16.08
C LEU A 319 -81.55 -8.54 -17.35
N LYS A 320 -80.63 -9.30 -17.95
CA LYS A 320 -80.93 -10.17 -19.10
C LYS A 320 -81.91 -11.28 -18.73
N ASP A 321 -81.77 -11.90 -17.57
CA ASP A 321 -82.67 -12.97 -17.11
C ASP A 321 -84.03 -12.43 -16.64
N GLU A 322 -84.06 -11.25 -16.04
CA GLU A 322 -85.29 -10.48 -15.76
C GLU A 322 -86.02 -10.16 -17.08
N ASN A 323 -85.31 -9.66 -18.10
CA ASN A 323 -85.89 -9.38 -19.41
C ASN A 323 -86.46 -10.64 -20.08
N ARG A 324 -85.77 -11.78 -19.97
CA ARG A 324 -86.29 -13.08 -20.44
C ARG A 324 -87.57 -13.49 -19.71
N THR A 325 -87.63 -13.25 -18.41
CA THR A 325 -88.81 -13.58 -17.60
C THR A 325 -89.99 -12.68 -17.95
N LEU A 326 -89.76 -11.37 -18.09
CA LEU A 326 -90.77 -10.42 -18.57
C LEU A 326 -91.29 -10.80 -19.97
N ARG A 327 -90.41 -11.21 -20.89
CA ARG A 327 -90.83 -11.69 -22.22
C ARG A 327 -91.72 -12.95 -22.14
N ARG A 328 -91.41 -13.89 -21.25
CA ARG A 328 -92.26 -15.06 -21.01
C ARG A 328 -93.62 -14.66 -20.46
N GLU A 329 -93.65 -13.70 -19.53
CA GLU A 329 -94.90 -13.22 -18.95
C GLU A 329 -95.76 -12.46 -19.98
N ILE A 330 -95.15 -11.62 -20.82
CA ILE A 330 -95.83 -10.96 -21.94
C ILE A 330 -96.47 -12.00 -22.87
N ASN A 331 -95.73 -13.05 -23.26
CA ASN A 331 -96.28 -14.10 -24.11
C ASN A 331 -97.45 -14.83 -23.42
N ARG A 332 -97.32 -15.15 -22.13
CA ARG A 332 -98.39 -15.78 -21.35
C ARG A 332 -99.64 -14.89 -21.27
N LEU A 333 -99.47 -13.59 -21.06
CA LEU A 333 -100.56 -12.63 -21.03
C LEU A 333 -101.21 -12.49 -22.41
N ASN A 334 -100.43 -12.47 -23.50
CA ASN A 334 -100.98 -12.50 -24.85
C ASN A 334 -101.81 -13.77 -25.10
N ASP A 335 -101.30 -14.95 -24.74
CA ASP A 335 -102.07 -16.20 -24.85
C ASP A 335 -103.37 -16.16 -24.02
N GLN A 336 -103.37 -15.46 -22.87
CA GLN A 336 -104.58 -15.25 -22.07
C GLN A 336 -105.54 -14.28 -22.75
N CYS A 337 -105.04 -13.20 -23.36
CA CYS A 337 -105.85 -12.28 -24.14
C CYS A 337 -106.48 -12.95 -25.36
N ASP A 338 -105.72 -13.76 -26.10
CA ASP A 338 -106.21 -14.53 -27.26
C ASP A 338 -107.31 -15.50 -26.83
N ARG A 339 -107.11 -16.28 -25.75
CA ARG A 339 -108.16 -17.15 -25.19
C ARG A 339 -109.41 -16.38 -24.76
N ALA A 340 -109.24 -15.24 -24.10
CA ALA A 340 -110.37 -14.40 -23.70
C ALA A 340 -111.09 -13.80 -24.91
N HIS A 341 -110.37 -13.52 -26.00
CA HIS A 341 -110.95 -13.07 -27.26
C HIS A 341 -111.77 -14.19 -27.91
N ASP A 342 -111.24 -15.40 -27.99
CA ASP A 342 -111.95 -16.59 -28.50
C ASP A 342 -113.22 -16.86 -27.67
N GLU A 343 -113.13 -16.83 -26.34
CA GLU A 343 -114.28 -16.98 -25.44
C GLU A 343 -115.36 -15.89 -25.69
N LEU A 344 -114.95 -14.65 -25.97
CA LEU A 344 -115.87 -13.58 -26.33
C LEU A 344 -116.52 -13.80 -27.70
N GLU A 345 -115.77 -14.30 -28.70
CA GLU A 345 -116.32 -14.66 -30.00
C GLU A 345 -117.35 -15.79 -29.89
N ASP A 346 -117.04 -16.83 -29.11
CA ASP A 346 -117.97 -17.95 -28.83
C ASP A 346 -119.25 -17.46 -28.13
N LEU A 347 -119.11 -16.63 -27.09
CA LEU A 347 -120.27 -16.03 -26.41
C LEU A 347 -121.08 -15.14 -27.36
N HIS A 348 -120.42 -14.40 -28.25
CA HIS A 348 -121.10 -13.57 -29.24
C HIS A 348 -121.89 -14.44 -30.24
N ALA A 349 -121.27 -15.52 -30.75
CA ALA A 349 -121.92 -16.47 -31.65
C ALA A 349 -123.11 -17.16 -30.98
N GLU A 350 -122.99 -17.56 -29.72
CA GLU A 350 -124.08 -18.17 -28.95
C GLU A 350 -125.22 -17.17 -28.69
N THR A 351 -124.89 -15.91 -28.40
CA THR A 351 -125.89 -14.83 -28.27
C THR A 351 -126.67 -14.62 -29.57
N GLN A 352 -125.99 -14.67 -30.73
CA GLN A 352 -126.65 -14.58 -32.04
C GLN A 352 -127.56 -15.79 -32.30
N ARG A 353 -127.13 -17.01 -31.95
CA ARG A 353 -127.96 -18.22 -32.05
C ARG A 353 -129.22 -18.11 -31.18
N MET A 354 -129.07 -17.72 -29.91
CA MET A 354 -130.20 -17.48 -29.01
C MET A 354 -131.15 -16.41 -29.54
N LYS A 355 -130.63 -15.36 -30.19
CA LYS A 355 -131.47 -14.33 -30.81
C LYS A 355 -132.32 -14.91 -31.94
N VAL A 356 -131.71 -15.69 -32.85
CA VAL A 356 -132.43 -16.39 -33.94
C VAL A 356 -133.46 -17.38 -33.39
N GLU A 357 -133.12 -18.13 -32.34
CA GLU A 357 -134.04 -19.06 -31.70
C GLU A 357 -135.22 -18.34 -31.04
N LYS A 358 -134.97 -17.19 -30.41
CA LYS A 358 -136.02 -16.33 -29.84
C LYS A 358 -136.95 -15.77 -30.93
N GLU A 359 -136.40 -15.33 -32.07
CA GLU A 359 -137.17 -14.89 -33.24
C GLU A 359 -138.05 -16.03 -33.77
N ARG A 360 -137.50 -17.24 -33.96
CA ARG A 360 -138.27 -18.43 -34.35
C ARG A 360 -139.37 -18.78 -33.35
N MET A 361 -139.09 -18.74 -32.05
CA MET A 361 -140.13 -18.96 -31.02
C MET A 361 -141.23 -17.90 -31.09
N GLN A 362 -140.87 -16.66 -31.42
CA GLN A 362 -141.85 -15.58 -31.57
C GLN A 362 -142.72 -15.79 -32.81
N GLU A 363 -142.14 -16.19 -33.95
CA GLU A 363 -142.90 -16.59 -35.15
C GLU A 363 -143.84 -17.76 -34.86
N ILE A 364 -143.38 -18.80 -34.15
CA ILE A 364 -144.24 -19.93 -33.76
C ILE A 364 -145.41 -19.45 -32.89
N ARG A 365 -145.17 -18.55 -31.93
CA ARG A 365 -146.25 -17.96 -31.10
C ARG A 365 -147.21 -17.13 -31.95
N GLU A 366 -146.73 -16.42 -32.96
CA GLU A 366 -147.56 -15.62 -33.86
C GLU A 366 -148.42 -16.51 -34.76
N MET A 367 -147.85 -17.56 -35.37
CA MET A 367 -148.60 -18.60 -36.07
C MET A 367 -149.64 -19.27 -35.19
N GLN A 368 -149.30 -19.58 -33.92
CA GLN A 368 -150.25 -20.12 -32.94
C GLN A 368 -151.38 -19.13 -32.62
N ARG A 369 -151.12 -17.81 -32.59
CA ARG A 369 -152.18 -16.81 -32.41
C ARG A 369 -153.08 -16.74 -33.64
N GLU A 370 -152.52 -16.76 -34.84
CA GLU A 370 -153.27 -16.72 -36.09
C GLU A 370 -154.17 -17.95 -36.26
N THR A 371 -153.64 -19.15 -36.01
CA THR A 371 -154.43 -20.39 -36.02
C THR A 371 -155.53 -20.36 -34.95
N ASN A 372 -155.25 -19.90 -33.73
CA ASN A 372 -156.29 -19.73 -32.71
C ASN A 372 -157.35 -18.69 -33.10
N ALA A 373 -156.97 -17.59 -33.74
CA ALA A 373 -157.90 -16.56 -34.21
C ALA A 373 -158.78 -17.06 -35.37
N HIS A 374 -158.21 -17.90 -36.25
CA HIS A 374 -158.97 -18.56 -37.31
C HIS A 374 -159.98 -19.57 -36.72
N LEU A 375 -159.55 -20.42 -35.79
CA LEU A 375 -160.45 -21.36 -35.10
C LEU A 375 -161.58 -20.63 -34.35
N ARG A 376 -161.29 -19.52 -33.67
CA ARG A 376 -162.32 -18.70 -33.01
C ARG A 376 -163.37 -18.17 -33.98
N ARG A 377 -162.96 -17.72 -35.18
CA ARG A 377 -163.88 -17.27 -36.24
C ARG A 377 -164.76 -18.41 -36.74
N GLU A 378 -164.21 -19.59 -36.99
CA GLU A 378 -165.03 -20.75 -37.37
C GLU A 378 -166.04 -21.13 -36.28
N PHE A 379 -165.64 -21.08 -35.01
CA PHE A 379 -166.55 -21.33 -33.89
C PHE A 379 -167.67 -20.28 -33.82
N GLU A 380 -167.39 -19.00 -34.07
CA GLU A 380 -168.40 -17.94 -34.11
C GLU A 380 -169.38 -18.12 -35.28
N GLU A 381 -168.88 -18.51 -36.45
CA GLU A 381 -169.69 -18.76 -37.64
C GLU A 381 -170.62 -19.97 -37.44
N MET A 382 -170.10 -21.06 -36.89
CA MET A 382 -170.89 -22.23 -36.47
C MET A 382 -171.96 -21.87 -35.43
N ARG A 383 -171.65 -20.95 -34.51
CA ARG A 383 -172.62 -20.47 -33.51
C ARG A 383 -173.72 -19.63 -34.15
N GLY A 384 -173.39 -18.79 -35.12
CA GLY A 384 -174.35 -17.99 -35.91
C GLY A 384 -175.36 -18.86 -36.67
N GLN A 385 -174.88 -19.91 -37.34
CA GLN A 385 -175.74 -20.86 -38.07
C GLN A 385 -176.70 -21.63 -37.16
N SER A 386 -176.31 -21.89 -35.92
CA SER A 386 -177.17 -22.57 -34.93
C SER A 386 -178.32 -21.66 -34.46
N ILE A 387 -178.04 -20.38 -34.22
CA ILE A 387 -179.02 -19.38 -33.74
C ILE A 387 -180.08 -19.09 -34.82
N GLU A 388 -179.69 -19.00 -36.09
CA GLU A 388 -180.64 -18.78 -37.19
C GLU A 388 -181.66 -19.91 -37.31
N LYS A 389 -181.24 -21.16 -37.11
CA LYS A 389 -182.13 -22.33 -37.18
C LYS A 389 -183.15 -22.35 -36.05
N THR A 390 -182.76 -21.98 -34.81
CA THR A 390 -183.70 -21.90 -33.68
C THR A 390 -184.77 -20.83 -33.89
N VAL A 391 -184.40 -19.64 -34.37
CA VAL A 391 -185.35 -18.55 -34.65
C VAL A 391 -186.35 -18.94 -35.76
N HIS A 392 -185.91 -19.68 -36.78
CA HIS A 392 -186.80 -20.17 -37.83
C HIS A 392 -187.85 -21.18 -37.28
N PHE A 393 -187.47 -22.06 -36.37
CA PHE A 393 -188.40 -23.06 -35.80
C PHE A 393 -189.46 -22.43 -34.90
N GLU A 394 -189.09 -21.45 -34.07
CA GLU A 394 -190.04 -20.75 -33.18
C GLU A 394 -191.16 -20.03 -33.96
N ARG A 395 -190.81 -19.38 -35.08
CA ARG A 395 -191.76 -18.67 -35.94
C ARG A 395 -192.79 -19.62 -36.59
N LYS A 396 -192.38 -20.84 -36.92
CA LYS A 396 -193.24 -21.88 -37.53
C LYS A 396 -194.23 -22.47 -36.52
N THR A 397 -193.84 -22.63 -35.25
CA THR A 397 -194.71 -23.11 -34.18
C THR A 397 -195.80 -22.12 -33.77
N ALA A 398 -195.55 -20.81 -33.88
CA ALA A 398 -196.54 -19.77 -33.57
C ALA A 398 -197.72 -19.77 -34.57
N LEU A 399 -197.45 -19.99 -35.85
CA LEU A 399 -198.48 -20.05 -36.92
C LEU A 399 -199.45 -21.21 -36.76
N HIS A 400 -198.96 -22.42 -36.45
CA HIS A 400 -199.82 -23.60 -36.24
C HIS A 400 -200.74 -23.46 -35.00
N ARG A 401 -200.38 -22.62 -34.02
CA ARG A 401 -201.22 -22.36 -32.85
C ARG A 401 -202.48 -21.54 -33.19
N VAL A 402 -202.39 -20.65 -34.17
CA VAL A 402 -203.50 -19.79 -34.60
C VAL A 402 -204.49 -20.57 -35.48
N GLU A 403 -203.99 -21.43 -36.38
CA GLU A 403 -204.84 -22.30 -37.23
C GLU A 403 -205.66 -23.30 -36.41
N ARG A 404 -205.09 -23.86 -35.33
CA ARG A 404 -205.82 -24.79 -34.44
C ARG A 404 -207.04 -24.17 -33.77
N SER A 405 -206.92 -22.91 -33.34
CA SER A 405 -208.01 -22.19 -32.67
C SER A 405 -209.14 -21.80 -33.63
N SER A 406 -208.81 -21.54 -34.90
CA SER A 406 -209.78 -21.24 -35.96
C SER A 406 -210.65 -22.46 -36.31
N LEU A 407 -210.06 -23.64 -36.44
CA LEU A 407 -210.77 -24.89 -36.77
C LEU A 407 -211.71 -25.36 -35.65
N TYR A 408 -211.33 -25.12 -34.38
CA TYR A 408 -212.16 -25.50 -33.24
C TYR A 408 -213.47 -24.69 -33.17
N ASN A 409 -213.43 -23.39 -33.51
CA ASN A 409 -214.62 -22.53 -33.54
C ASN A 409 -215.56 -22.84 -34.72
N TYR A 410 -215.02 -23.34 -35.84
CA TYR A 410 -215.85 -23.78 -36.97
C TYR A 410 -216.62 -25.07 -36.64
N ALA A 411 -216.00 -26.00 -35.91
CA ALA A 411 -216.63 -27.25 -35.50
C ALA A 411 -217.82 -27.06 -34.55
N GLU A 412 -217.77 -26.09 -33.63
CA GLU A 412 -218.90 -25.82 -32.73
C GLU A 412 -220.11 -25.20 -33.44
N LYS A 413 -219.87 -24.39 -34.47
CA LYS A 413 -220.95 -23.78 -35.26
C LYS A 413 -221.77 -24.84 -36.00
N VAL A 414 -221.11 -25.86 -36.56
CA VAL A 414 -221.76 -27.00 -37.26
C VAL A 414 -222.55 -27.89 -36.29
N LYS A 415 -222.08 -28.03 -35.05
CA LYS A 415 -222.79 -28.77 -33.98
C LYS A 415 -224.13 -28.13 -33.61
N GLY A 416 -224.19 -26.80 -33.55
CA GLY A 416 -225.43 -26.06 -33.27
C GLY A 416 -226.48 -26.16 -34.40
N GLU A 417 -226.03 -26.19 -35.66
CA GLU A 417 -226.91 -26.34 -36.82
C GLU A 417 -227.52 -27.76 -36.92
N LEU A 418 -226.73 -28.79 -36.56
CA LEU A 418 -227.21 -30.18 -36.47
C LEU A 418 -228.25 -30.40 -35.36
N ALA A 419 -228.16 -29.69 -34.23
CA ALA A 419 -229.14 -29.75 -33.16
C ALA A 419 -230.50 -29.16 -33.59
N SER A 420 -230.48 -28.10 -34.39
CA SER A 420 -231.70 -27.47 -34.93
C SER A 420 -232.39 -28.37 -35.98
N LEU A 421 -231.62 -29.13 -36.77
CA LEU A 421 -232.14 -30.08 -37.75
C LEU A 421 -232.78 -31.33 -37.11
N ARG A 422 -232.21 -31.84 -36.00
CA ARG A 422 -232.78 -32.99 -35.27
C ARG A 422 -234.15 -32.71 -34.64
N SER A 423 -234.38 -31.49 -34.17
CA SER A 423 -235.66 -31.06 -33.60
C SER A 423 -236.79 -31.00 -34.64
N TRP A 424 -236.45 -30.76 -35.91
CA TRP A 424 -237.43 -30.65 -36.99
C TRP A 424 -237.91 -32.01 -37.52
N VAL A 425 -237.04 -33.03 -37.46
CA VAL A 425 -237.33 -34.38 -37.98
C VAL A 425 -238.27 -35.18 -37.07
N THR A 426 -238.19 -35.01 -35.74
CA THR A 426 -239.08 -35.75 -34.81
C THR A 426 -240.52 -35.22 -34.75
N ARG A 427 -240.86 -34.20 -35.54
CA ARG A 427 -242.24 -33.75 -35.75
C ARG A 427 -242.99 -34.46 -36.87
N ARG A 428 -242.36 -35.32 -37.69
CA ARG A 428 -242.96 -35.74 -38.97
C ARG A 428 -243.39 -37.21 -39.11
N ASP A 429 -242.91 -38.14 -38.28
CA ASP A 429 -243.27 -39.57 -38.38
C ASP A 429 -243.91 -40.02 -37.03
N SER A 430 -245.13 -39.62 -36.66
CA SER A 430 -246.44 -40.05 -37.20
C SER A 430 -246.65 -41.57 -37.20
N VAL A 431 -247.66 -42.02 -36.43
CA VAL A 431 -248.79 -42.84 -36.91
C VAL A 431 -248.42 -44.06 -37.79
N VAL A 432 -248.73 -45.26 -37.27
CA VAL A 432 -248.75 -46.60 -37.92
C VAL A 432 -247.68 -47.61 -37.45
N SER A 433 -248.13 -48.45 -36.51
CA SER A 433 -247.99 -49.93 -36.44
C SER A 433 -246.67 -50.62 -36.04
N SER A 434 -246.77 -51.24 -34.85
CA SER A 434 -246.51 -52.66 -34.54
C SER A 434 -245.15 -53.31 -34.84
N GLY A 435 -244.55 -53.90 -33.79
CA GLY A 435 -243.82 -55.16 -33.92
C GLY A 435 -242.47 -55.27 -33.19
N THR A 436 -242.50 -55.94 -32.03
CA THR A 436 -241.52 -56.92 -31.49
C THR A 436 -240.06 -56.53 -31.18
N GLU A 437 -239.77 -56.52 -29.87
CA GLU A 437 -238.75 -57.28 -29.09
C GLU A 437 -237.26 -57.38 -29.46
N GLY A 438 -236.44 -57.19 -28.41
CA GLY A 438 -235.16 -57.87 -28.09
C GLY A 438 -233.91 -57.47 -28.91
N GLU A 439 -232.66 -57.59 -28.47
CA GLU A 439 -231.99 -57.89 -27.20
C GLU A 439 -230.47 -57.67 -27.44
N MET A 440 -229.70 -57.45 -26.36
CA MET A 440 -228.26 -57.72 -26.10
C MET A 440 -227.12 -57.68 -27.16
N GLY A 441 -225.97 -57.18 -26.68
CA GLY A 441 -224.62 -57.77 -26.91
C GLY A 441 -223.54 -56.80 -27.40
N ARG A 442 -222.58 -56.35 -26.56
CA ARG A 442 -221.22 -56.94 -26.32
C ARG A 442 -220.24 -56.72 -27.52
N SER A 443 -218.96 -56.36 -27.41
CA SER A 443 -217.96 -56.28 -26.33
C SER A 443 -216.64 -55.63 -26.86
N ALA A 444 -215.82 -55.09 -25.94
CA ALA A 444 -214.32 -55.19 -25.84
C ALA A 444 -213.43 -54.64 -26.98
N SER A 445 -212.17 -54.19 -26.79
CA SER A 445 -211.28 -53.99 -25.63
C SER A 445 -210.03 -53.20 -26.10
N ALA A 446 -209.35 -52.57 -25.13
CA ALA A 446 -208.02 -51.93 -25.12
C ALA A 446 -207.92 -50.47 -25.60
#